data_AF-A0A838W4K4-F1
#
_entry.id   AF-A0A838W4K4-F1
#
_cell.length_a   1.000
_cell.length_b   1.000
_cell.length_c   1.000
_cell.angle_alpha   90.00
_cell.angle_beta   90.00
_cell.angle_gamma   90.00
#
_symmetry.space_group_name_H-M   'P 1'
#
loop_
_entity.id
_entity.type
_entity.pdbx_description
1 polymer ?
#
loop_
_entity_poly.entity_id
_entity_poly.type
_entity_poly.pdbx_seq_one_letter_code
_entity_poly.pdbx_strand_id
1 'polypeptide(L)'
;MTVIATKNANTTNGINKPSIVNFIDEKTQNENLPVISIIMGSDSDLGIMREASQILNDFGVPHEIKIVSAHRTPTHMYDFAENAELRGIKVIIAGAGGAAHLPGMVASLTSIPVIGVPIKSLSSINGIDSLLSIVQMPPGVPVATMAINGAKNAGIFACSI
;
A
#
# COMPACT_ATOMS: atom_id res chain seq x y z
N MET A 1 -30.18 59.76 35.80
CA MET A 1 -30.12 58.33 36.19
C MET A 1 -28.65 57.92 36.15
N THR A 2 -27.83 58.44 37.06
CA THR A 2 -27.49 57.87 38.39
C THR A 2 -26.26 56.94 38.31
N VAL A 3 -25.09 57.51 38.66
CA VAL A 3 -24.02 56.98 39.57
C VAL A 3 -23.14 55.82 39.02
N ILE A 4 -21.86 56.03 38.67
CA ILE A 4 -20.60 56.16 39.47
C ILE A 4 -20.06 54.83 40.08
N ALA A 5 -18.73 54.68 40.00
CA ALA A 5 -17.79 53.89 40.84
C ALA A 5 -17.61 52.39 40.53
N THR A 6 -16.44 51.74 40.63
CA THR A 6 -15.05 52.11 41.01
C THR A 6 -14.11 50.93 40.68
N LYS A 7 -12.81 51.25 40.58
CA LYS A 7 -11.63 50.36 40.56
C LYS A 7 -11.71 49.17 41.54
N ASN A 8 -11.00 48.08 41.20
CA ASN A 8 -10.03 47.52 42.15
C ASN A 8 -8.87 46.81 41.43
N ALA A 9 -7.67 47.28 41.72
CA ALA A 9 -6.41 46.59 41.45
C ALA A 9 -6.10 45.67 42.63
N ASN A 10 -5.51 44.50 42.36
CA ASN A 10 -4.62 43.84 43.31
C ASN A 10 -3.61 42.97 42.56
N THR A 11 -2.42 43.55 42.41
CA THR A 11 -1.13 42.89 42.24
C THR A 11 -0.82 41.98 43.42
N THR A 12 -0.42 40.73 43.17
CA THR A 12 0.68 40.09 43.92
C THR A 12 1.51 39.22 42.97
N ASN A 13 2.82 39.52 42.94
CA ASN A 13 3.86 38.71 42.32
C ASN A 13 4.10 37.43 43.14
N GLY A 14 4.34 36.31 42.46
CA GLY A 14 4.83 35.07 43.08
C GLY A 14 5.62 34.24 42.08
N ILE A 15 6.92 34.12 42.33
CA ILE A 15 7.94 33.47 41.50
C ILE A 15 7.98 31.94 41.79
N ASN A 16 8.06 31.15 40.71
CA ASN A 16 8.55 29.77 40.54
C ASN A 16 7.99 28.56 41.34
N LYS A 17 7.53 27.56 40.57
CA LYS A 17 8.11 26.21 40.62
C LYS A 17 7.93 25.53 39.24
N PRO A 18 8.99 25.03 38.58
CA PRO A 18 8.81 24.15 37.43
C PRO A 18 8.36 22.79 37.95
N SER A 19 7.16 22.36 37.59
CA SER A 19 6.71 20.99 37.81
C SER A 19 7.48 20.09 36.86
N ILE A 20 8.57 19.52 37.37
CA ILE A 20 9.18 18.31 36.81
C ILE A 20 8.12 17.20 36.88
N VAL A 21 8.17 16.31 35.89
CA VAL A 21 7.35 15.11 35.70
C VAL A 21 6.09 15.34 34.87
N ASN A 22 6.26 15.23 33.56
CA ASN A 22 5.76 14.07 32.84
C ASN A 22 6.64 13.84 31.62
N PHE A 23 7.67 13.02 31.80
CA PHE A 23 8.19 12.16 30.72
C PHE A 23 7.03 11.23 30.34
N ILE A 24 6.09 11.75 29.55
CA ILE A 24 5.24 10.87 28.77
C ILE A 24 6.16 10.26 27.73
N ASP A 25 6.40 8.96 27.91
CA ASP A 25 7.07 8.10 26.96
C ASP A 25 6.69 8.50 25.53
N GLU A 26 7.66 9.02 24.77
CA GLU A 26 7.67 8.98 23.31
C GLU A 26 7.80 7.51 22.87
N LYS A 27 6.86 6.65 23.29
CA LYS A 27 6.49 5.51 22.47
C LYS A 27 5.71 6.09 21.32
N THR A 28 6.46 6.61 20.34
CA THR A 28 5.99 6.73 18.97
C THR A 28 5.39 5.37 18.65
N GLN A 29 4.06 5.30 18.60
CA GLN A 29 3.38 4.27 17.83
C GLN A 29 3.89 4.52 16.42
N ASN A 30 5.00 3.86 16.08
CA ASN A 30 5.46 3.76 14.72
C ASN A 30 4.39 2.90 14.06
N GLU A 31 3.25 3.51 13.70
CA GLU A 31 2.25 2.83 12.90
C GLU A 31 3.01 2.35 11.69
N ASN A 32 3.11 1.03 11.57
CA ASN A 32 3.99 0.38 10.65
C ASN A 32 3.38 0.53 9.25
N LEU A 33 3.48 1.74 8.69
CA LEU A 33 2.84 2.13 7.45
C LEU A 33 3.29 1.15 6.36
N PRO A 34 2.34 0.63 5.55
CA PRO A 34 2.68 -0.36 4.56
C PRO A 34 3.71 0.20 3.58
N VAL A 35 4.78 -0.54 3.34
CA VAL A 35 5.78 -0.21 2.30
C VAL A 35 5.58 -1.07 1.06
N ILE A 36 4.77 -2.13 1.15
CA ILE A 36 4.39 -2.97 0.01
C ILE A 36 2.87 -3.03 -0.07
N SER A 37 2.30 -2.84 -1.26
CA SER A 37 0.89 -3.11 -1.52
C SER A 37 0.74 -4.40 -2.32
N ILE A 38 -0.02 -5.35 -1.80
CA ILE A 38 -0.49 -6.53 -2.54
C ILE A 38 -1.89 -6.23 -3.07
N ILE A 39 -2.08 -6.23 -4.38
CA ILE A 39 -3.35 -5.96 -5.02
C ILE A 39 -3.79 -7.11 -5.91
N MET A 40 -5.10 -7.28 -6.02
CA MET A 40 -5.71 -8.30 -6.88
C MET A 40 -7.05 -7.86 -7.44
N GLY A 41 -7.41 -8.39 -8.61
CA GLY A 41 -8.65 -8.02 -9.29
C GLY A 41 -9.91 -8.54 -8.59
N SER A 42 -9.83 -9.71 -7.97
CA SER A 42 -10.96 -10.38 -7.30
C SER A 42 -10.59 -10.98 -5.95
N ASP A 43 -11.58 -11.15 -5.09
CA ASP A 43 -11.52 -11.99 -3.89
C ASP A 43 -11.09 -13.44 -4.14
N SER A 44 -11.48 -14.02 -5.28
CA SER A 44 -11.07 -15.37 -5.68
C SER A 44 -9.55 -15.54 -5.89
N ASP A 45 -8.84 -14.43 -6.14
CA ASP A 45 -7.38 -14.40 -6.30
C ASP A 45 -6.66 -14.47 -4.94
N LEU A 46 -7.37 -14.17 -3.84
CA LEU A 46 -6.80 -14.02 -2.50
C LEU A 46 -6.10 -15.28 -1.99
N GLY A 47 -6.59 -16.47 -2.36
CA GLY A 47 -5.97 -17.74 -1.99
C GLY A 47 -4.52 -17.84 -2.46
N ILE A 48 -4.24 -17.36 -3.68
CA ILE A 48 -2.89 -17.35 -4.27
C ILE A 48 -2.08 -16.17 -3.71
N MET A 49 -2.66 -14.97 -3.72
CA MET A 49 -1.93 -13.75 -3.37
C MET A 49 -1.54 -13.67 -1.88
N ARG A 50 -2.24 -14.40 -1.00
CA ARG A 50 -1.85 -14.55 0.41
C ARG A 50 -0.46 -15.17 0.59
N GLU A 51 0.04 -15.94 -0.36
CA GLU A 51 1.40 -16.47 -0.27
C GLU A 51 2.47 -15.37 -0.28
N ALA A 52 2.23 -14.27 -0.99
CA ALA A 52 3.12 -13.10 -0.94
C ALA A 52 3.08 -12.46 0.47
N SER A 53 1.88 -12.26 1.02
CA SER A 53 1.67 -11.71 2.36
C SER A 53 2.35 -12.56 3.43
N GLN A 54 2.28 -13.89 3.33
CA GLN A 54 2.97 -14.79 4.27
C GLN A 54 4.48 -14.55 4.26
N ILE A 55 5.10 -14.46 3.08
CA ILE A 55 6.53 -14.14 2.99
C ILE A 55 6.82 -12.78 3.62
N LEU A 56 6.06 -11.74 3.29
CA LEU A 56 6.30 -10.42 3.87
C LEU A 56 6.16 -10.41 5.40
N ASN A 57 5.22 -11.18 5.96
CA ASN A 57 5.11 -11.38 7.41
C ASN A 57 6.34 -12.07 7.99
N ASP A 58 6.83 -13.14 7.35
CA ASP A 58 8.00 -13.91 7.81
C ASP A 58 9.27 -13.03 7.83
N PHE A 59 9.39 -12.08 6.91
CA PHE A 59 10.47 -11.09 6.87
C PHE A 59 10.21 -9.82 7.70
N GLY A 60 9.05 -9.70 8.34
CA GLY A 60 8.68 -8.51 9.11
C GLY A 60 8.45 -7.25 8.29
N VAL A 61 8.11 -7.38 7.00
CA VAL A 61 7.91 -6.25 6.09
C VAL A 61 6.46 -5.74 6.15
N PRO A 62 6.24 -4.45 6.48
CA PRO A 62 4.90 -3.88 6.57
C PRO A 62 4.23 -3.84 5.20
N HIS A 63 3.01 -4.37 5.10
CA HIS A 63 2.30 -4.44 3.84
C HIS A 63 0.78 -4.39 4.02
N GLU A 64 0.09 -4.11 2.93
CA GLU A 64 -1.38 -4.14 2.85
C GLU A 64 -1.86 -5.08 1.75
N ILE A 65 -3.10 -5.57 1.87
CA ILE A 65 -3.79 -6.35 0.83
C ILE A 65 -5.06 -5.61 0.43
N LYS A 66 -5.26 -5.36 -0.87
CA LYS A 66 -6.44 -4.67 -1.40
C LYS A 66 -7.01 -5.36 -2.64
N ILE A 67 -8.33 -5.26 -2.80
CA ILE A 67 -9.00 -5.63 -4.06
C ILE A 67 -9.07 -4.37 -4.93
N VAL A 68 -8.39 -4.40 -6.07
CA VAL A 68 -8.29 -3.31 -7.04
C VAL A 68 -8.50 -3.91 -8.43
N SER A 69 -9.63 -3.62 -9.07
CA SER A 69 -9.97 -4.19 -10.37
C SER A 69 -9.74 -3.21 -11.51
N ALA A 70 -8.86 -3.58 -12.44
CA ALA A 70 -8.61 -2.80 -13.65
C ALA A 70 -9.84 -2.73 -14.58
N HIS A 71 -10.67 -3.77 -14.60
CA HIS A 71 -11.83 -3.83 -15.51
C HIS A 71 -13.12 -3.31 -14.88
N ARG A 72 -13.32 -3.54 -13.57
CA ARG A 72 -14.59 -3.21 -12.90
C ARG A 72 -14.56 -1.86 -12.18
N THR A 73 -13.39 -1.45 -11.68
CA THR A 73 -13.23 -0.21 -10.91
C THR A 73 -12.00 0.56 -11.40
N PRO A 74 -11.90 0.93 -12.69
CA PRO A 74 -10.71 1.53 -13.28
C PRO A 74 -10.31 2.86 -12.61
N THR A 75 -11.27 3.71 -12.24
CA THR A 75 -10.99 4.98 -11.52
C THR A 75 -10.34 4.72 -10.16
N HIS A 76 -10.84 3.76 -9.39
CA HIS A 76 -10.22 3.41 -8.11
C HIS A 76 -8.81 2.84 -8.30
N MET A 77 -8.57 2.04 -9.34
CA MET A 77 -7.22 1.57 -9.68
C MET A 77 -6.29 2.73 -10.05
N TYR A 78 -6.79 3.71 -10.81
CA TYR A 78 -6.05 4.90 -11.18
C TYR A 78 -5.64 5.69 -9.93
N ASP A 79 -6.61 6.02 -9.08
CA ASP A 79 -6.39 6.75 -7.84
C ASP A 79 -5.42 6.00 -6.91
N PHE A 80 -5.54 4.67 -6.84
CA PHE A 80 -4.64 3.84 -6.05
C PHE A 80 -3.19 3.95 -6.52
N ALA A 81 -2.95 3.86 -7.84
CA ALA A 81 -1.62 3.82 -8.43
C ALA A 81 -0.91 5.18 -8.37
N GLU A 82 -1.59 6.25 -8.77
CA GLU A 82 -1.05 7.62 -8.73
C GLU A 82 -0.64 8.05 -7.33
N ASN A 83 -1.43 7.66 -6.32
CA ASN A 83 -1.17 8.04 -4.93
C ASN A 83 -0.29 7.04 -4.17
N ALA A 84 0.15 5.94 -4.79
CA ALA A 84 0.92 4.90 -4.08
C ALA A 84 2.23 5.45 -3.50
N GLU A 85 2.96 6.27 -4.26
CA GLU A 85 4.23 6.86 -3.81
C GLU A 85 4.03 7.83 -2.64
N LEU A 86 2.98 8.65 -2.71
CA LEU A 86 2.59 9.58 -1.64
C LEU A 86 2.21 8.86 -0.34
N ARG A 87 1.71 7.63 -0.43
CA ARG A 87 1.40 6.77 0.73
C ARG A 87 2.63 6.05 1.30
N GLY A 88 3.82 6.24 0.71
CA GLY A 88 5.05 5.59 1.15
C GLY A 88 5.27 4.19 0.59
N ILE A 89 4.44 3.73 -0.36
CA ILE A 89 4.63 2.42 -1.01
C ILE A 89 5.93 2.42 -1.82
N LYS A 90 6.69 1.34 -1.69
CA LYS A 90 7.98 1.11 -2.35
C LYS A 90 7.93 0.01 -3.40
N VAL A 91 7.01 -0.94 -3.27
CA VAL A 91 6.77 -2.01 -4.25
C VAL A 91 5.28 -2.34 -4.31
N ILE A 92 4.76 -2.61 -5.51
CA ILE A 92 3.40 -3.12 -5.69
C ILE A 92 3.46 -4.54 -6.24
N ILE A 93 2.81 -5.49 -5.57
CA ILE A 93 2.62 -6.86 -6.04
C ILE A 93 1.19 -6.98 -6.57
N ALA A 94 1.01 -7.16 -7.87
CA ALA A 94 -0.29 -7.17 -8.53
C ALA A 94 -0.61 -8.54 -9.14
N GLY A 95 -1.71 -9.16 -8.69
CA GLY A 95 -2.21 -10.44 -9.20
C GLY A 95 -3.43 -10.29 -10.11
N ALA A 96 -3.43 -10.97 -11.25
CA ALA A 96 -4.58 -11.03 -12.15
C ALA A 96 -4.55 -12.26 -13.07
N GLY A 97 -5.73 -12.73 -13.50
CA GLY A 97 -5.89 -13.89 -14.39
C GLY A 97 -6.70 -13.60 -15.66
N GLY A 98 -6.57 -14.45 -16.68
CA GLY A 98 -7.15 -14.28 -18.01
C GLY A 98 -6.52 -13.11 -18.77
N ALA A 99 -7.32 -12.14 -19.18
CA ALA A 99 -6.85 -10.85 -19.70
C ALA A 99 -6.30 -9.97 -18.55
N ALA A 100 -5.12 -10.32 -18.06
CA ALA A 100 -4.59 -9.87 -16.78
C ALA A 100 -3.97 -8.45 -16.84
N HIS A 101 -4.79 -7.42 -16.97
CA HIS A 101 -4.33 -6.03 -17.20
C HIS A 101 -3.89 -5.27 -15.95
N LEU A 102 -4.23 -5.76 -14.74
CA LEU A 102 -3.98 -5.02 -13.50
C LEU A 102 -2.50 -4.63 -13.33
N PRO A 103 -1.50 -5.52 -13.49
CA PRO A 103 -0.11 -5.16 -13.28
C PRO A 103 0.39 -4.10 -14.27
N GLY A 104 0.09 -4.27 -15.57
CA GLY A 104 0.53 -3.34 -16.61
C GLY A 104 -0.10 -1.96 -16.49
N MET A 105 -1.40 -1.90 -16.18
CA MET A 105 -2.10 -0.61 -15.97
C MET A 105 -1.58 0.13 -14.75
N VAL A 106 -1.33 -0.57 -13.63
CA VAL A 106 -0.75 0.07 -12.44
C VAL A 106 0.66 0.57 -12.73
N ALA A 107 1.50 -0.22 -13.41
CA ALA A 107 2.85 0.20 -13.80
C ALA A 107 2.85 1.43 -14.73
N SER A 108 1.79 1.63 -15.52
CA SER A 108 1.68 2.81 -16.40
C SER A 108 1.37 4.12 -15.67
N LEU A 109 0.99 4.05 -14.39
CA LEU A 109 0.52 5.18 -13.58
C LEU A 109 1.41 5.46 -12.36
N THR A 110 2.54 4.77 -12.24
CA THR A 110 3.44 4.94 -11.10
C THR A 110 4.89 4.68 -11.49
N SER A 111 5.80 5.37 -10.80
CA SER A 111 7.25 5.14 -10.85
C SER A 111 7.68 3.96 -9.96
N ILE A 112 6.79 3.50 -9.06
CA ILE A 112 7.05 2.42 -8.12
C ILE A 112 7.21 1.08 -8.89
N PRO A 113 8.21 0.25 -8.54
CA PRO A 113 8.34 -1.10 -9.08
C PRO A 113 7.05 -1.93 -8.92
N VAL A 114 6.56 -2.45 -10.04
CA VAL A 114 5.40 -3.36 -10.08
C VAL A 114 5.84 -4.78 -10.39
N ILE A 115 5.47 -5.70 -9.50
CA ILE A 115 5.66 -7.15 -9.65
C ILE A 115 4.32 -7.76 -10.07
N GLY A 116 4.29 -8.39 -11.25
CA GLY A 116 3.10 -9.05 -11.78
C GLY A 116 3.07 -10.54 -11.40
N VAL A 117 1.95 -11.00 -10.86
CA VAL A 117 1.69 -12.43 -10.60
C VAL A 117 0.58 -12.92 -11.55
N PRO A 118 0.92 -13.72 -12.58
CA PRO A 118 -0.07 -14.33 -13.43
C PRO A 118 -0.90 -15.36 -12.67
N ILE A 119 -2.21 -15.18 -12.61
CA ILE A 119 -3.11 -16.08 -11.88
C ILE A 119 -3.78 -17.05 -12.85
N LYS A 120 -3.68 -18.35 -12.56
CA LYS A 120 -4.49 -19.37 -13.22
C LYS A 120 -5.93 -19.29 -12.72
N SER A 121 -6.72 -18.38 -13.31
CA SER A 121 -8.14 -18.25 -13.03
C SER A 121 -8.95 -19.37 -13.70
N LEU A 122 -10.21 -19.55 -13.28
CA LEU A 122 -11.10 -20.58 -13.84
C LEU A 122 -11.32 -20.45 -15.36
N SER A 123 -11.36 -19.22 -15.86
CA SER A 123 -11.53 -18.92 -17.28
C SER A 123 -10.21 -18.87 -18.06
N SER A 124 -9.07 -19.13 -17.40
CA SER A 124 -7.76 -19.02 -18.02
C SER A 124 -7.37 -20.27 -18.81
N ILE A 125 -6.56 -20.09 -19.86
CA ILE A 125 -5.93 -21.20 -20.60
C ILE A 125 -4.69 -21.67 -19.81
N ASN A 126 -4.94 -22.32 -18.67
CA ASN A 126 -3.91 -22.76 -17.71
C ASN A 126 -2.96 -21.64 -17.25
N GLY A 127 -3.39 -20.38 -17.30
CA GLY A 127 -2.61 -19.21 -16.92
C GLY A 127 -1.63 -18.70 -17.99
N ILE A 128 -1.56 -19.32 -19.18
CA ILE A 128 -0.68 -18.83 -20.27
C ILE A 128 -1.14 -17.48 -20.81
N ASP A 129 -2.45 -17.31 -20.96
CA ASP A 129 -3.08 -16.03 -21.27
C ASP A 129 -2.74 -14.94 -20.23
N SER A 130 -2.76 -15.32 -18.96
CA SER A 130 -2.45 -14.44 -17.83
C SER A 130 -0.97 -14.04 -17.86
N LEU A 131 -0.08 -15.01 -18.12
CA LEU A 131 1.35 -14.80 -18.23
C LEU A 131 1.68 -13.84 -19.37
N LEU A 132 1.17 -14.12 -20.57
CA LEU A 132 1.43 -13.30 -21.75
C LEU A 132 0.81 -11.89 -21.63
N SER A 133 -0.35 -11.77 -20.97
CA SER A 133 -0.98 -10.46 -20.71
C SER A 133 -0.16 -9.56 -19.78
N ILE A 134 0.69 -10.15 -18.94
CA ILE A 134 1.49 -9.42 -17.95
C ILE A 134 2.93 -9.20 -18.44
N VAL A 135 3.58 -10.24 -18.98
CA VAL A 135 5.03 -10.20 -19.25
C VAL A 135 5.40 -9.42 -20.50
N GLN A 136 4.50 -9.36 -21.50
CA GLN A 136 4.79 -8.77 -22.82
C GLN A 136 4.57 -7.25 -22.86
N MET A 137 4.97 -6.53 -21.80
CA MET A 137 4.91 -5.07 -21.78
C MET A 137 5.87 -4.48 -22.84
N PRO A 138 5.43 -3.47 -23.61
CA PRO A 138 6.29 -2.77 -24.54
C PRO A 138 7.35 -1.91 -23.80
N PRO A 139 8.42 -1.47 -24.50
CA PRO A 139 9.41 -0.57 -23.92
C PRO A 139 8.77 0.69 -23.31
N GLY A 140 9.19 1.03 -22.08
CA GLY A 140 8.77 2.25 -21.37
C GLY A 140 7.96 2.00 -20.09
N VAL A 141 7.23 0.87 -19.99
CA VAL A 141 6.39 0.56 -18.82
C VAL A 141 6.66 -0.87 -18.34
N PRO A 142 7.71 -1.11 -17.53
CA PRO A 142 8.13 -2.45 -17.15
C PRO A 142 7.24 -3.08 -16.07
N VAL A 143 7.07 -4.41 -16.13
CA VAL A 143 6.48 -5.22 -15.06
C VAL A 143 7.38 -6.42 -14.78
N ALA A 144 7.83 -6.59 -13.53
CA ALA A 144 8.59 -7.75 -13.11
C ALA A 144 7.67 -8.96 -12.94
N THR A 145 7.62 -9.86 -13.93
CA THR A 145 6.62 -10.93 -13.96
C THR A 145 7.13 -12.22 -13.32
N MET A 146 6.37 -12.79 -12.39
CA MET A 146 6.67 -14.06 -11.73
C MET A 146 6.08 -15.25 -12.51
N ALA A 147 6.38 -16.47 -12.03
CA ALA A 147 5.74 -17.68 -12.52
C ALA A 147 4.20 -17.62 -12.33
N ILE A 148 3.46 -18.44 -13.09
CA ILE A 148 2.01 -18.62 -12.89
C ILE A 148 1.75 -19.07 -11.44
N ASN A 149 0.86 -18.37 -10.74
CA ASN A 149 0.58 -18.48 -9.31
C ASN A 149 1.80 -18.26 -8.40
N GLY A 150 2.87 -17.63 -8.90
CA GLY A 150 4.14 -17.43 -8.20
C GLY A 150 4.12 -16.31 -7.15
N ALA A 151 3.03 -16.15 -6.39
CA ALA A 151 2.88 -15.08 -5.40
C ALA A 151 3.94 -15.16 -4.29
N LYS A 152 4.33 -16.36 -3.85
CA LYS A 152 5.44 -16.54 -2.91
C LYS A 152 6.74 -15.89 -3.40
N ASN A 153 7.11 -16.15 -4.65
CA ASN A 153 8.31 -15.55 -5.23
C ASN A 153 8.17 -14.04 -5.43
N ALA A 154 6.96 -13.54 -5.66
CA ALA A 154 6.71 -12.10 -5.67
C ALA A 154 7.04 -11.45 -4.33
N GLY A 155 6.63 -12.08 -3.22
CA GLY A 155 6.99 -11.63 -1.86
C GLY A 155 8.51 -11.66 -1.64
N ILE A 156 9.18 -12.75 -2.02
CA ILE A 156 10.64 -12.89 -1.87
C ILE A 156 11.37 -11.82 -2.69
N PHE A 157 10.97 -11.62 -3.95
CA PHE A 157 11.58 -10.63 -4.83
C PHE A 157 11.35 -9.21 -4.32
N ALA A 158 10.15 -8.91 -3.81
CA ALA A 158 9.86 -7.61 -3.21
C ALA A 158 10.77 -7.30 -2.00
N CYS A 159 11.12 -8.29 -1.18
CA CYS A 159 12.07 -8.11 -0.08
C CYS A 159 13.52 -7.84 -0.53
N SER A 160 13.85 -8.07 -1.81
CA SER A 160 15.19 -7.83 -2.36
C SER A 160 15.37 -6.45 -3.02
N ILE A 161 14.30 -5.66 -3.09
CA ILE A 161 14.23 -4.31 -3.65
C ILE A 161 14.34 -3.30 -2.51
#